data_AF-A0A9E5KZZ2-F1
#
_entry.id   AF-A0A9E5KZZ2-F1
#
_cell.length_a   1.000
_cell.length_b   1.000
_cell.length_c   1.000
_cell.angle_alpha   90.00
_cell.angle_beta   90.00
_cell.angle_gamma   90.00
#
_symmetry.space_group_name_H-M   'P 1'
#
loop_
_entity.id
_entity.type
_entity.pdbx_description
1 polymer ?
#
loop_
_entity_poly.entity_id
_entity_poly.type
_entity_poly.pdbx_seq_one_letter_code
_entity_poly.pdbx_strand_id
1 'polypeptide(L)' 'KAGMLGLKGHRSVGGLRASVYNALPKQDVVSLAQFMKDFERKNG' A
#
# COMPACT_ATOMS: atom_id res chain seq x y z
N LYS A 1 0.56 10.79 8.04
CA LYS A 1 1.37 9.72 7.42
C LYS A 1 0.78 8.38 7.84
N ALA A 2 0.43 7.48 6.92
CA ALA A 2 -0.27 6.21 7.22
C ALA A 2 0.65 5.06 7.67
N GLY A 3 1.91 5.33 8.03
CA GLY A 3 2.87 4.32 8.49
C GLY A 3 3.36 3.31 7.43
N MET A 4 2.84 3.35 6.20
CA MET A 4 3.20 2.40 5.15
C MET A 4 4.48 2.80 4.42
N LEU A 5 5.48 1.93 4.45
CA LEU A 5 6.77 2.09 3.78
C LEU A 5 6.84 1.16 2.55
N GLY A 6 7.64 1.53 1.55
CA GLY A 6 7.95 0.66 0.41
C GLY A 6 6.89 0.56 -0.69
N LEU A 7 5.85 1.41 -0.66
CA LEU A 7 4.78 1.38 -1.67
C LEU A 7 5.17 2.00 -3.02
N LYS A 8 6.25 2.80 -3.07
CA LYS A 8 6.70 3.43 -4.33
C LYS A 8 7.11 2.35 -5.33
N GLY A 9 6.50 2.38 -6.52
CA GLY A 9 6.79 1.43 -7.59
C GLY A 9 8.23 1.52 -8.09
N HIS A 10 8.67 0.48 -8.79
CA HIS A 10 10.02 0.43 -9.36
C HIS A 10 10.23 1.56 -10.36
N ARG A 11 11.43 2.14 -10.39
CA ARG A 11 11.76 3.33 -11.19
C ARG A 11 11.43 3.21 -12.68
N SER A 12 11.51 2.00 -13.25
CA SER A 12 11.29 1.77 -14.68
C SER A 12 9.81 1.67 -15.07
N VAL A 13 8.92 1.44 -14.11
CA VAL A 13 7.48 1.22 -14.35
C VAL A 13 6.65 2.36 -13.73
N GLY A 14 7.15 3.00 -12.68
CA GLY A 14 6.41 4.01 -11.94
C GLY A 14 5.27 3.39 -11.11
N GLY A 15 4.29 4.21 -10.75
CA GLY A 15 3.11 3.78 -10.01
C GLY A 15 3.40 3.34 -8.56
N LEU A 16 2.58 2.41 -8.06
CA LEU A 16 2.61 1.86 -6.71
C LEU A 16 2.76 0.34 -6.77
N ARG A 17 3.48 -0.24 -5.80
CA ARG A 17 3.63 -1.68 -5.63
C ARG A 17 3.58 -2.03 -4.15
N ALA A 18 2.72 -2.98 -3.79
CA ALA A 18 2.71 -3.58 -2.45
C ALA A 18 3.38 -4.96 -2.50
N SER A 19 4.43 -5.13 -1.71
CA SER A 19 5.15 -6.42 -1.59
C SER A 19 4.60 -7.18 -0.38
N VAL A 20 4.00 -8.36 -0.62
CA VAL A 20 3.35 -9.19 0.41
C VAL A 20 4.11 -10.51 0.55
N TYR A 21 5.21 -10.48 1.30
CA TYR A 21 6.03 -11.66 1.59
C TYR A 21 5.55 -12.40 2.85
N ASN A 22 6.02 -13.63 3.07
CA ASN A 22 5.64 -14.45 4.23
C ASN A 22 5.88 -13.77 5.59
N ALA A 23 6.88 -12.89 5.68
CA ALA A 23 7.19 -12.15 6.91
C ALA A 23 6.21 -10.99 7.20
N LEU A 24 5.34 -10.63 6.23
CA LEU A 24 4.41 -9.53 6.41
C LEU A 24 3.18 -10.01 7.22
N PRO A 25 2.85 -9.37 8.35
CA PRO A 25 1.65 -9.67 9.11
C PRO A 25 0.37 -9.41 8.28
N LYS A 26 -0.65 -10.24 8.51
CA LYS A 26 -1.98 -10.04 7.90
C LYS A 26 -2.57 -8.66 8.21
N GLN A 27 -2.31 -8.13 9.40
CA GLN A 27 -2.80 -6.81 9.82
C GLN A 27 -2.32 -5.69 8.89
N ASP A 28 -1.06 -5.75 8.43
CA ASP A 28 -0.50 -4.74 7.54
C ASP A 28 -1.20 -4.73 6.18
N VAL A 29 -1.55 -5.91 5.66
CA VAL A 29 -2.33 -6.04 4.41
C VAL A 29 -3.73 -5.47 4.57
N VAL A 30 -4.37 -5.71 5.72
CA VAL A 30 -5.70 -5.14 6.04
C VAL A 30 -5.62 -3.62 6.13
N SER A 31 -4.60 -3.07 6.80
CA SER A 31 -4.36 -1.64 6.88
C SER A 31 -4.17 -1.03 5.48
N LEU A 32 -3.38 -1.68 4.61
CA LEU A 32 -3.19 -1.24 3.23
C LEU A 32 -4.51 -1.18 2.45
N ALA A 33 -5.33 -2.23 2.54
CA ALA A 33 -6.62 -2.28 1.87
C ALA A 33 -7.57 -1.17 2.36
N GLN A 34 -7.59 -0.89 3.67
CA GLN A 34 -8.40 0.18 4.23
C GLN A 34 -7.91 1.55 3.75
N PHE A 35 -6.59 1.77 3.73
CA PHE A 35 -6.01 3.00 3.21
C PHE A 35 -6.37 3.23 1.75
N MET A 36 -6.33 2.19 0.90
CA MET A 36 -6.68 2.31 -0.52
C MET A 36 -8.15 2.76 -0.71
N LYS A 37 -9.09 2.15 0.02
CA LYS A 37 -10.51 2.54 0.00
C LYS A 37 -10.72 3.97 0.49
N ASP A 38 -10.04 4.35 1.57
CA ASP A 38 -10.14 5.69 2.12
C ASP A 38 -9.53 6.74 1.20
N PHE A 39 -8.44 6.39 0.50
CA PHE A 39 -7.79 7.25 -0.47
C PHE A 39 -8.69 7.48 -1.69
N GLU A 40 -9.26 6.42 -2.25
CA GLU A 40 -10.24 6.48 -3.34
C GLU A 40 -11.42 7.37 -2.96
N ARG A 41 -12.07 7.14 -1.81
CA ARG A 41 -13.20 7.97 -1.37
C ARG A 41 -12.85 9.46 -1.19
N LYS A 42 -11.60 9.77 -0.85
CA LYS A 42 -11.15 11.16 -0.58
C LYS A 42 -10.65 11.89 -1.82
N ASN A 43 -10.17 11.17 -2.84
CA ASN A 43 -9.43 11.74 -3.97
C ASN A 43 -9.91 11.27 -5.35
N GLY A 44 -10.82 10.29 -5.40
CA GLY A 44 -11.55 9.90 -6.60
C GLY A 44 -12.74 10.82 -6.82
#